data_AF-A0A0S3RWT0-F1
#
_entry.id   AF-A0A0S3RWT0-F1
#
_cell.length_a   1.000
_cell.length_b   1.000
_cell.length_c   1.000
_cell.angle_alpha   90.00
_cell.angle_beta   90.00
_cell.angle_gamma   90.00
#
_symmetry.space_group_name_H-M   'P 1'
#
loop_
_entity.id
_entity.type
_entity.pdbx_description
1 polymer ?
#
loop_
_entity_poly.entity_id
_entity_poly.type
_entity_poly.pdbx_seq_one_letter_code
_entity_poly.pdbx_strand_id
1 'polypeptide(L)'
;MLEASLKYKDAFVLLDMQDKKFSVEMAKSNGGVPLEEDWEYARSILPFLKMFYDSTLRISGSSYVTSHMYMKEVFGIGKRIQQYSESSDLSIKLMAMRMKGKYEKY
;
A
#
# COMPACT_ATOMS: atom_id res chain seq x y z
N MET A 1 0.77 2.76 8.70
CA MET A 1 0.26 1.49 9.26
C MET A 1 1.05 0.31 8.72
N LEU A 2 1.01 0.02 7.40
CA LEU A 2 1.75 -1.10 6.80
C LEU A 2 3.27 -1.09 7.08
N GLU A 3 3.94 0.05 6.91
CA GLU A 3 5.37 0.21 7.21
C GLU A 3 5.72 -0.11 8.68
N ALA A 4 4.81 0.19 9.62
CA ALA A 4 5.01 -0.15 11.01
C ALA A 4 4.82 -1.66 11.23
N SER A 5 3.75 -2.25 10.67
CA SER A 5 3.47 -3.68 10.75
C SER A 5 4.63 -4.54 10.23
N LEU A 6 5.30 -4.13 9.14
CA LEU A 6 6.47 -4.84 8.59
C LEU A 6 7.62 -4.98 9.62
N LYS A 7 7.78 -4.02 10.53
CA LYS A 7 8.82 -4.06 11.58
C LYS A 7 8.53 -5.10 12.67
N TYR A 8 7.28 -5.54 12.78
CA TYR A 8 6.83 -6.47 13.79
C TYR A 8 6.60 -7.89 13.25
N LYS A 9 7.07 -8.22 12.04
CA LYS A 9 6.94 -9.56 11.44
C LYS A 9 7.29 -10.68 12.43
N ASP A 10 8.44 -10.58 13.09
CA ASP A 10 8.90 -11.60 14.04
C ASP A 10 7.99 -11.70 15.27
N ALA A 11 7.43 -10.58 15.71
CA ALA A 11 6.47 -10.57 16.81
C ALA A 11 5.17 -11.30 16.43
N PHE A 12 4.71 -11.20 15.18
CA PHE A 12 3.56 -11.98 14.69
C PHE A 12 3.85 -13.48 14.72
N VAL A 13 5.05 -13.89 14.29
CA VAL A 13 5.46 -15.31 14.30
C VAL A 13 5.57 -15.85 15.73
N LEU A 14 6.22 -15.10 16.63
CA LEU A 14 6.35 -15.49 18.03
C LEU A 14 4.99 -15.59 18.73
N LEU A 15 4.09 -14.65 18.46
CA LEU A 15 2.76 -14.64 19.06
C LEU A 15 1.92 -15.83 18.58
N ASP A 16 2.04 -16.23 17.31
CA ASP A 16 1.40 -17.43 16.78
C ASP A 16 1.90 -18.73 17.45
N MET A 17 3.20 -18.79 17.75
CA MET A 17 3.78 -19.92 18.49
C MET A 17 3.32 -19.96 19.96
N GLN A 18 3.14 -18.79 20.58
CA GLN A 18 2.89 -18.67 22.02
C GLN A 18 1.40 -18.74 22.37
N ASP A 19 0.52 -18.18 21.55
CA ASP A 19 -0.91 -18.05 21.83
C ASP A 19 -1.76 -18.62 20.69
N LYS A 20 -2.29 -19.84 20.87
CA LYS A 20 -3.22 -20.46 19.92
C LYS A 20 -4.49 -19.64 19.69
N LYS A 21 -4.88 -18.78 20.64
CA LYS A 21 -6.03 -17.87 20.47
C LYS A 21 -5.72 -16.82 19.40
N PHE A 22 -4.47 -16.40 19.26
CA PHE A 22 -4.06 -15.46 18.21
C PHE A 22 -4.37 -16.02 16.82
N SER A 23 -3.95 -17.26 16.52
CA SER A 23 -4.22 -17.89 15.22
C SER A 23 -5.73 -18.01 14.94
N VAL A 24 -6.52 -18.35 15.98
CA VAL A 24 -7.98 -18.46 15.88
C VAL A 24 -8.62 -17.09 15.60
N GLU A 25 -8.19 -16.02 16.27
CA GLU A 25 -8.69 -14.67 16.01
C GLU A 25 -8.28 -14.18 14.61
N MET A 26 -7.03 -14.42 14.21
CA MET A 26 -6.53 -14.04 12.88
C MET A 26 -7.27 -14.78 11.76
N ALA A 27 -7.64 -16.05 11.97
CA ALA A 27 -8.43 -16.83 11.03
C ALA A 27 -9.88 -16.35 10.86
N LYS A 28 -10.42 -15.55 11.79
CA LYS A 28 -11.74 -14.90 11.60
C LYS A 28 -11.68 -13.79 10.56
N SER A 29 -10.51 -13.20 10.36
CA SER A 29 -10.25 -12.34 9.20
C SER A 29 -9.85 -13.22 8.02
N ASN A 30 -10.31 -12.91 6.81
CA ASN A 30 -10.15 -13.72 5.58
C ASN A 30 -8.68 -13.96 5.11
N GLY A 31 -7.68 -13.96 6.00
CA GLY A 31 -6.28 -14.16 5.68
C GLY A 31 -5.47 -14.94 6.71
N GLY A 32 -5.98 -15.23 7.91
CA GLY A 32 -5.20 -15.96 8.92
C GLY A 32 -3.93 -15.22 9.36
N VAL A 33 -2.97 -15.95 9.93
CA VAL A 33 -1.66 -15.39 10.28
C VAL A 33 -0.85 -15.19 9.00
N PRO A 34 -0.26 -14.00 8.77
CA PRO A 34 0.47 -13.71 7.53
C PRO A 34 1.66 -14.65 7.32
N LEU A 35 1.74 -15.21 6.11
CA LEU A 35 2.86 -16.05 5.65
C LEU A 35 3.99 -15.19 5.08
N GLU A 36 5.16 -15.79 4.82
CA GLU A 36 6.30 -15.07 4.24
C GLU A 36 5.93 -14.34 2.95
N GLU A 37 5.12 -14.99 2.11
CA GLU A 37 4.63 -14.45 0.84
C GLU A 37 3.82 -13.15 1.03
N ASP A 38 2.99 -13.08 2.08
CA ASP A 38 2.24 -11.88 2.43
C ASP A 38 3.16 -10.75 2.87
N TRP A 39 4.22 -11.07 3.61
CA TRP A 39 5.21 -10.10 4.04
C TRP A 39 6.04 -9.57 2.87
N GLU A 40 6.42 -10.42 1.92
CA GLU A 40 7.10 -10.01 0.68
C GLU A 40 6.19 -9.14 -0.19
N TYR A 41 4.93 -9.54 -0.36
CA TYR A 41 3.95 -8.73 -1.08
C TYR A 41 3.75 -7.37 -0.40
N ALA A 42 3.60 -7.32 0.92
CA ALA A 42 3.49 -6.08 1.68
C ALA A 42 4.71 -5.16 1.48
N ARG A 43 5.93 -5.73 1.43
CA ARG A 43 7.16 -5.00 1.12
C ARG A 43 7.14 -4.44 -0.31
N SER A 44 6.72 -5.24 -1.28
CA SER A 44 6.73 -4.84 -2.69
C SER A 44 5.71 -3.75 -3.01
N ILE A 45 4.54 -3.76 -2.37
CA ILE A 45 3.50 -2.74 -2.60
C ILE A 45 3.70 -1.46 -1.79
N LEU A 46 4.50 -1.48 -0.72
CA LEU A 46 4.65 -0.33 0.18
C LEU A 46 5.10 0.95 -0.54
N PRO A 47 6.11 0.94 -1.45
CA PRO A 47 6.52 2.14 -2.18
C PRO A 47 5.39 2.72 -3.04
N PHE A 48 4.57 1.85 -3.65
CA PHE A 48 3.42 2.27 -4.44
C PHE A 48 2.38 2.96 -3.56
N LEU A 49 2.04 2.41 -2.40
CA LEU A 49 1.08 3.01 -1.47
C LEU A 49 1.60 4.32 -0.86
N LYS A 50 2.90 4.40 -0.54
CA LYS A 50 3.53 5.59 0.03
C LYS A 50 3.41 6.81 -0.87
N MET A 51 3.54 6.62 -2.19
CA MET A 51 3.29 7.67 -3.17
C MET A 51 1.91 8.33 -3.00
N PHE A 52 0.85 7.52 -2.85
CA PHE A 52 -0.51 8.05 -2.74
C PHE A 52 -0.71 8.76 -1.42
N TYR A 53 -0.14 8.20 -0.34
CA TYR A 53 -0.15 8.84 0.96
C TYR A 53 0.51 10.23 0.90
N ASP A 54 1.73 10.32 0.35
CA ASP A 54 2.48 11.58 0.26
C ASP A 54 1.76 12.64 -0.60
N SER A 55 1.16 12.23 -1.71
CA SER A 55 0.37 13.15 -2.54
C SER A 55 -0.95 13.55 -1.87
N THR A 56 -1.63 12.64 -1.18
CA THR A 56 -2.85 12.96 -0.42
C THR A 56 -2.56 13.93 0.71
N LEU A 57 -1.46 13.71 1.44
CA LEU A 57 -1.01 14.62 2.50
C LEU A 57 -0.72 16.02 1.95
N ARG A 58 -0.07 16.10 0.78
CA ARG A 58 0.18 17.36 0.08
C ARG A 58 -1.09 18.02 -0.47
N ILE A 59 -2.10 17.26 -0.88
CA ILE A 59 -3.38 17.87 -1.31
C ILE A 59 -4.18 18.34 -0.09
N SER A 60 -4.11 17.62 1.03
CA SER A 60 -4.90 17.88 2.24
C SER A 60 -4.33 18.99 3.14
N GLY A 61 -3.14 19.50 2.83
CA GLY A 61 -2.54 20.62 3.56
C GLY A 61 -3.30 21.92 3.34
N SER A 62 -3.52 22.67 4.42
CA SER A 62 -4.19 23.97 4.43
C SER A 62 -3.23 25.17 4.57
N SER A 63 -1.94 24.91 4.77
CA SER A 63 -0.92 25.94 4.99
C SER A 63 -0.38 26.57 3.71
N TYR A 64 -0.87 26.17 2.54
CA TYR A 64 -0.49 26.71 1.23
C TYR A 64 -1.69 26.73 0.28
N VAL A 65 -1.62 27.56 -0.75
CA VAL A 65 -2.65 27.64 -1.79
C VAL A 65 -2.69 26.31 -2.56
N THR A 66 -3.66 25.47 -2.20
CA THR A 66 -3.82 24.11 -2.72
C THR A 66 -4.01 24.08 -4.24
N SER A 67 -4.64 25.12 -4.83
CA SER A 67 -4.91 25.18 -6.27
C SER A 67 -3.64 25.19 -7.14
N HIS A 68 -2.53 25.78 -6.66
CA HIS A 68 -1.27 25.80 -7.41
C HIS A 68 -0.56 24.43 -7.45
N MET A 69 -0.77 23.59 -6.42
CA MET A 69 -0.09 22.29 -6.28
C MET A 69 -0.96 21.12 -6.70
N TYR A 70 -2.28 21.24 -6.61
CA TYR A 70 -3.23 20.17 -6.90
C TYR A 70 -2.98 19.52 -8.27
N MET A 71 -2.86 20.33 -9.32
CA MET A 71 -2.63 19.83 -10.68
C MET A 71 -1.31 19.05 -10.78
N LYS A 72 -0.23 19.55 -10.16
CA LYS A 72 1.08 18.88 -10.12
C LYS A 72 1.01 17.53 -9.40
N GLU A 73 0.27 17.45 -8.30
CA GLU A 73 0.07 16.20 -7.56
C GLU A 73 -0.72 15.17 -8.36
N VAL A 74 -1.82 15.59 -8.99
CA VAL A 74 -2.66 14.70 -9.81
C VAL A 74 -1.86 14.14 -10.99
N PHE A 75 -1.16 14.98 -11.77
CA PHE A 75 -0.31 14.50 -12.85
C PHE A 75 0.86 13.64 -12.35
N GLY A 76 1.41 13.96 -11.18
CA GLY A 76 2.45 13.16 -10.55
C GLY A 76 1.99 11.74 -10.22
N ILE A 77 0.77 11.61 -9.67
CA ILE A 77 0.12 10.32 -9.44
C ILE A 77 -0.07 9.57 -10.76
N GLY A 78 -0.66 10.22 -11.78
CA GLY A 78 -0.90 9.61 -13.09
C GLY A 78 0.38 9.07 -13.74
N LYS A 79 1.46 9.87 -13.72
CA LYS A 79 2.78 9.46 -14.26
C LYS A 79 3.32 8.23 -13.55
N ARG A 80 3.25 8.19 -12.22
CA ARG A 80 3.75 7.05 -11.45
C ARG A 80 2.89 5.81 -11.66
N ILE A 81 1.56 5.93 -11.71
CA ILE A 81 0.66 4.81 -12.08
C ILE A 81 1.08 4.19 -13.41
N GLN A 82 1.36 5.03 -14.42
CA GLN A 82 1.82 4.55 -15.73
C GLN A 82 3.14 3.77 -15.61
N GLN A 83 4.13 4.30 -14.88
CA GLN A 83 5.41 3.61 -14.66
C GLN A 83 5.21 2.24 -13.99
N TYR A 84 4.37 2.15 -12.96
CA TYR A 84 4.10 0.89 -12.28
C TYR A 84 3.26 -0.09 -13.12
N SER A 85 2.47 0.40 -14.08
CA SER A 85 1.77 -0.47 -15.04
C SER A 85 2.70 -1.18 -16.02
N GLU A 86 3.94 -0.69 -16.13
CA GLU A 86 5.02 -1.27 -16.94
C GLU A 86 6.00 -2.11 -16.10
N SER A 87 5.73 -2.27 -14.79
CA SER A 87 6.55 -3.07 -13.88
C SER A 87 6.69 -4.52 -14.35
N SER A 88 7.87 -5.11 -14.14
CA SER A 88 8.14 -6.54 -14.32
C SER A 88 7.47 -7.40 -13.24
N ASP A 89 7.21 -6.82 -12.07
CA ASP A 89 6.45 -7.47 -11.00
C ASP A 89 4.96 -7.48 -11.37
N LEU A 90 4.43 -8.69 -11.61
CA LEU A 90 3.04 -8.89 -12.04
C LEU A 90 2.03 -8.39 -10.99
N SER A 91 2.34 -8.57 -9.71
CA SER A 91 1.51 -8.15 -8.59
C SER A 91 1.37 -6.64 -8.53
N ILE A 92 2.49 -5.93 -8.66
CA ILE A 92 2.54 -4.46 -8.75
C ILE A 92 1.84 -3.98 -10.03
N LYS A 93 2.10 -4.62 -11.16
CA LYS A 93 1.50 -4.27 -12.46
C LYS A 93 -0.02 -4.38 -12.43
N LEU A 94 -0.57 -5.49 -11.93
CA LEU A 94 -2.02 -5.69 -11.83
C LEU A 94 -2.66 -4.65 -10.92
N MET A 95 -2.03 -4.31 -9.79
CA MET A 95 -2.50 -3.25 -8.91
C MET A 95 -2.47 -1.87 -9.61
N ALA A 96 -1.38 -1.55 -10.30
CA ALA A 96 -1.25 -0.30 -11.04
C ALA A 96 -2.29 -0.17 -12.15
N MET A 97 -2.58 -1.25 -12.90
CA MET A 97 -3.63 -1.27 -13.93
C MET A 97 -5.02 -1.01 -13.34
N ARG A 98 -5.34 -1.59 -12.17
CA ARG A 98 -6.60 -1.29 -11.47
C ARG A 98 -6.68 0.17 -11.03
N MET A 99 -5.57 0.74 -10.56
CA MET A 99 -5.50 2.15 -10.17
C MET A 99 -5.54 3.09 -11.38
N LYS A 100 -4.98 2.70 -12.51
CA LYS A 100 -5.08 3.42 -13.78
C LYS A 100 -6.54 3.58 -14.21
N GLY A 101 -7.31 2.49 -14.18
CA GLY A 101 -8.74 2.56 -14.50
C GLY A 101 -9.53 3.49 -13.58
N LYS A 102 -9.12 3.64 -12.31
CA LYS A 102 -9.71 4.65 -11.41
C LYS A 102 -9.26 6.07 -11.76
N TYR A 103 -7.97 6.27 -12.03
CA TYR A 103 -7.41 7.57 -12.38
C TYR A 103 -7.98 8.11 -13.70
N GLU A 104 -8.21 7.27 -14.71
CA GLU A 104 -8.77 7.70 -16.00
C GLU A 104 -10.27 8.00 -15.92
N LYS A 105 -10.97 7.44 -14.92
CA LYS A 105 -12.40 7.65 -14.71
C LYS A 105 -12.72 9.00 -14.06
N TYR A 106 -11.84 9.52 -13.20
CA TYR A 106 -12.06 10.69 -12.34
C TYR A 106 -11.09 11.82 -12.68
#